data_AF-A0A1Q5T6N5-F1
#
_entry.id   AF-A0A1Q5T6N5-F1
#
_cell.length_a   1.000
_cell.length_b   1.000
_cell.length_c   1.000
_cell.angle_alpha   90.00
_cell.angle_beta   90.00
_cell.angle_gamma   90.00
#
_symmetry.space_group_name_H-M   'P 1'
#
loop_
_entity.id
_entity.type
_entity.pdbx_description
1 polymer ?
#
loop_
_entity_poly.entity_id
_entity_poly.type
_entity_poly.pdbx_seq_one_letter_code
_entity_poly.pdbx_strand_id
1 'polypeptide(L)'
;MNKSFWVRPWFPGGIAEDIPSGLYIESLEYWGPHESDNETRLLLPFKIGENGYARSSEGSLLKKWNWEGKSDGLYRVSFASGIMPLDSYSSHIHRVLQNWAERVESGDWEVDENGVTGGIEKFKDADTPEHWKKYYIPWKRLD
;
A
#
# COMPACT_ATOMS: atom_id res chain seq x y z
N MET A 1 -5.13 -8.59 19.80
CA MET A 1 -4.63 -7.20 19.79
C MET A 1 -3.39 -7.14 18.92
N ASN A 2 -3.52 -6.59 17.71
CA ASN A 2 -2.39 -6.39 16.80
C ASN A 2 -1.75 -5.04 17.11
N LYS A 3 -0.82 -5.01 18.06
CA LYS A 3 0.00 -3.82 18.32
C LYS A 3 1.15 -3.80 17.32
N SER A 4 1.28 -2.73 16.55
CA SER A 4 2.54 -2.42 15.88
C SER A 4 3.55 -1.99 16.95
N PHE A 5 4.73 -2.60 16.98
CA PHE A 5 5.82 -2.18 17.89
C PHE A 5 6.40 -0.79 17.53
N TRP A 6 5.98 -0.21 16.42
CA TRP A 6 6.45 1.07 15.92
C TRP A 6 5.38 2.14 16.11
N VAL A 7 5.64 3.07 17.02
CA VAL A 7 4.87 4.31 17.22
C VAL A 7 5.44 5.35 16.26
N ARG A 8 4.80 5.51 15.10
CA ARG A 8 5.13 6.52 14.06
C ARG A 8 3.83 7.24 13.67
N PRO A 9 3.87 8.47 13.10
CA PRO A 9 2.99 9.60 13.49
C PRO A 9 1.49 9.36 13.36
N TRP A 10 1.09 8.39 12.54
CA TRP A 10 -0.30 7.98 12.29
C TRP A 10 -0.94 7.16 13.40
N PHE A 11 -0.13 6.56 14.30
CA PHE A 11 -0.63 5.71 15.39
C PHE A 11 -0.38 6.34 16.76
N PRO A 12 -1.00 7.48 17.11
CA PRO A 12 -0.81 8.11 18.43
C PRO A 12 -1.25 7.24 19.63
N GLY A 13 -1.78 6.03 19.39
CA GLY A 13 -1.97 4.97 20.41
C GLY A 13 -1.59 3.56 19.97
N GLY A 14 -0.99 3.37 18.78
CA GLY A 14 -0.59 2.04 18.27
C GLY A 14 -1.74 1.13 17.77
N ILE A 15 -2.96 1.64 17.62
CA ILE A 15 -4.15 0.89 17.21
C ILE A 15 -4.56 1.34 15.80
N ALA A 16 -4.45 0.45 14.81
CA ALA A 16 -4.84 0.74 13.43
C ALA A 16 -6.37 0.77 13.22
N GLU A 17 -7.13 0.19 14.15
CA GLU A 17 -8.59 0.00 14.05
C GLU A 17 -9.38 1.32 14.19
N ASP A 18 -8.80 2.35 14.81
CA ASP A 18 -9.45 3.66 15.02
C ASP A 18 -9.22 4.65 13.86
N ILE A 19 -8.39 4.28 12.88
CA ILE A 19 -8.05 5.12 11.73
C ILE A 19 -8.98 4.74 10.57
N PRO A 20 -9.71 5.70 9.96
CA PRO A 20 -10.54 5.41 8.79
C PRO A 20 -9.72 4.77 7.66
N SER A 21 -10.31 3.87 6.89
CA SER A 21 -9.66 3.35 5.69
C SER A 21 -9.45 4.48 4.67
N GLY A 22 -8.31 4.46 3.98
CA GLY A 22 -7.96 5.53 3.05
C GLY A 22 -6.50 5.50 2.60
N LEU A 23 -6.19 6.37 1.64
CA LEU A 23 -4.82 6.63 1.19
C LEU A 23 -4.27 7.82 1.98
N TYR A 24 -3.21 7.58 2.75
CA TYR A 24 -2.55 8.58 3.58
C TYR A 24 -1.19 8.95 2.97
N ILE A 25 -0.83 10.23 3.04
CA ILE A 25 0.51 10.72 2.67
C ILE A 25 1.35 10.73 3.94
N GLU A 26 2.52 10.10 3.93
CA GLU A 26 3.40 10.06 5.09
C GLU A 26 4.21 11.34 5.25
N SER A 27 4.25 11.89 6.47
CA SER A 27 5.15 13.00 6.79
C SER A 27 6.58 12.47 6.91
N LEU A 28 7.51 13.12 6.22
CA LEU A 28 8.92 12.89 6.39
C LEU A 28 9.36 13.32 7.79
N GLU A 29 10.13 12.46 8.45
CA GLU A 29 10.90 12.85 9.63
C GLU A 29 12.24 13.33 9.10
N TYR A 30 12.47 14.64 9.14
CA TYR A 30 13.54 15.38 8.46
C TYR A 30 14.95 14.85 8.81
N TRP A 31 15.45 13.82 8.12
CA TRP A 31 16.80 13.28 8.33
C TRP A 31 17.75 13.48 7.12
N GLY A 32 17.34 14.21 6.07
CA GLY A 32 18.27 14.71 5.05
C GLY A 32 17.66 15.30 3.77
N PRO A 33 18.46 15.98 2.93
CA PRO A 33 18.01 16.71 1.72
C PRO A 33 17.65 15.82 0.50
N HIS A 34 17.36 14.54 0.71
CA HIS A 34 17.10 13.57 -0.36
C HIS A 34 15.78 12.79 -0.21
N GLU A 35 14.93 13.19 0.73
CA GLU A 35 13.71 12.47 1.04
C GLU A 35 12.56 12.92 0.12
N SER A 36 11.80 11.99 -0.42
CA SER A 36 10.70 12.28 -1.33
C SER A 36 9.40 12.53 -0.55
N ASP A 37 8.87 13.75 -0.59
CA ASP A 37 7.60 14.19 0.03
C ASP A 37 6.32 13.49 -0.48
N ASN A 38 6.45 12.39 -1.22
CA ASN A 38 5.38 11.78 -2.00
C ASN A 38 5.03 10.38 -1.52
N GLU A 39 5.46 9.97 -0.34
CA GLU A 39 5.25 8.62 0.18
C GLU A 39 3.81 8.41 0.66
N THR A 40 3.25 7.24 0.37
CA THR A 40 1.86 6.91 0.72
C THR A 40 1.68 5.54 1.33
N ARG A 41 0.66 5.45 2.17
CA ARG A 41 0.17 4.22 2.79
C ARG A 41 -1.33 4.07 2.54
N LEU A 42 -1.72 2.96 1.95
CA LEU A 42 -3.11 2.58 1.80
C LEU A 42 -3.53 1.74 3.00
N LEU A 43 -4.48 2.23 3.80
CA LEU A 43 -5.09 1.49 4.91
C LEU A 43 -6.44 0.93 4.47
N LEU A 44 -6.55 -0.40 4.44
CA LEU A 44 -7.76 -1.12 4.08
C LEU A 44 -8.62 -1.47 5.32
N PRO A 45 -9.94 -1.62 5.18
CA PRO A 45 -10.82 -2.06 6.28
C PRO A 45 -10.71 -3.57 6.54
N PHE A 46 -9.89 -4.26 5.75
CA PHE A 46 -9.65 -5.69 5.85
C PHE A 46 -8.16 -6.00 5.66
N LYS A 47 -7.82 -7.21 6.05
CA LYS A 47 -6.49 -7.79 5.90
C LYS A 47 -6.22 -8.23 4.46
N ILE A 48 -4.96 -8.16 4.02
CA ILE A 48 -4.58 -8.60 2.68
C ILE A 48 -3.33 -9.49 2.69
N GLY A 49 -3.25 -10.44 1.75
CA GLY A 49 -2.12 -11.37 1.58
C GLY A 49 -2.30 -12.74 2.21
N GLU A 50 -3.44 -13.03 2.85
CA GLU A 50 -3.73 -14.33 3.48
C GLU A 50 -3.87 -15.45 2.44
N ASN A 51 -4.39 -15.14 1.24
CA ASN A 51 -4.52 -16.11 0.14
C ASN A 51 -3.19 -16.38 -0.58
N GLY A 52 -2.15 -15.59 -0.31
CA GLY A 52 -0.80 -15.84 -0.82
C GLY A 52 -0.56 -15.40 -2.27
N TYR A 53 -1.33 -14.45 -2.78
CA TYR A 53 -1.15 -13.89 -4.12
C TYR A 53 -0.67 -12.44 -4.10
N ALA A 54 -1.08 -11.66 -3.10
CA ALA A 54 -0.70 -10.25 -2.97
C ALA A 54 0.81 -10.08 -2.78
N ARG A 55 1.36 -9.03 -3.41
CA ARG A 55 2.80 -8.77 -3.45
C ARG A 55 3.15 -7.35 -3.01
N SER A 56 4.32 -7.24 -2.39
CA SER A 56 5.02 -5.96 -2.22
C SER A 56 5.50 -5.45 -3.58
N SER A 57 5.90 -4.19 -3.66
CA SER A 57 6.47 -3.59 -4.87
C SER A 57 7.76 -4.26 -5.36
N GLU A 58 8.44 -5.06 -4.54
CA GLU A 58 9.61 -5.85 -4.95
C GLU A 58 9.24 -7.24 -5.49
N GLY A 59 7.95 -7.53 -5.60
CA GLY A 59 7.42 -8.80 -6.08
C GLY A 59 7.44 -9.92 -5.04
N SER A 60 7.83 -9.61 -3.81
CA SER A 60 7.75 -10.55 -2.70
C SER A 60 6.29 -10.75 -2.27
N LEU A 61 5.90 -11.98 -1.96
CA LEU A 61 4.60 -12.25 -1.35
C LEU A 61 4.52 -11.54 0.01
N LEU A 62 3.42 -10.84 0.27
CA LEU A 62 3.17 -10.23 1.59
C LEU A 62 3.18 -11.30 2.70
N LYS A 63 2.75 -12.52 2.33
CA LYS A 63 2.78 -13.71 3.18
C LYS A 63 4.17 -14.02 3.77
N LYS A 64 5.23 -13.84 3.00
CA LYS A 64 6.59 -14.29 3.35
C LYS A 64 7.26 -13.47 4.46
N TRP A 65 6.83 -12.23 4.69
CA TRP A 65 7.54 -11.24 5.51
C TRP A 65 6.87 -10.94 6.86
N ASN A 66 6.02 -11.85 7.38
CA ASN A 66 5.17 -11.58 8.55
C ASN A 66 4.30 -10.30 8.37
N TRP A 67 3.98 -9.97 7.12
CA TRP A 67 2.99 -8.95 6.77
C TRP A 67 1.63 -9.55 6.46
N GLU A 68 1.51 -10.87 6.59
CA GLU A 68 0.24 -11.58 6.61
C GLU A 68 -0.76 -10.84 7.49
N GLY A 69 -1.93 -10.58 6.93
CA GLY A 69 -3.02 -10.09 7.74
C GLY A 69 -2.88 -8.63 8.16
N LYS A 70 -2.07 -7.82 7.48
CA LYS A 70 -2.00 -6.38 7.70
C LYS A 70 -2.98 -5.65 6.77
N SER A 71 -3.66 -4.65 7.32
CA SER A 71 -4.55 -3.75 6.57
C SER A 71 -3.79 -2.73 5.72
N ASP A 72 -2.48 -2.54 5.98
CA ASP A 72 -1.65 -1.57 5.28
C ASP A 72 -0.62 -2.19 4.32
N GLY A 73 -0.73 -3.49 4.01
CA GLY A 73 0.32 -4.22 3.28
C GLY A 73 0.42 -3.92 1.78
N LEU A 74 -0.67 -3.50 1.13
CA LEU A 74 -0.71 -3.31 -0.32
C LEU A 74 0.10 -2.08 -0.73
N TYR A 75 0.79 -2.18 -1.87
CA TYR A 75 1.69 -1.15 -2.42
C TYR A 75 2.91 -0.80 -1.53
N ARG A 76 3.20 -1.57 -0.49
CA ARG A 76 4.43 -1.35 0.31
C ARG A 76 5.68 -1.91 -0.37
N VAL A 77 6.81 -1.27 -0.15
CA VAL A 77 8.16 -1.80 -0.45
C VAL A 77 8.70 -2.51 0.79
N SER A 78 9.45 -3.61 0.62
CA SER A 78 9.91 -4.51 1.72
C SER A 78 11.27 -4.17 2.30
N PHE A 79 12.03 -3.30 1.65
CA PHE A 79 13.24 -2.71 2.20
C PHE A 79 13.16 -1.19 2.13
N ALA A 80 13.65 -0.53 3.19
CA ALA A 80 14.06 0.85 3.08
C ALA A 80 15.16 0.90 2.01
N SER A 81 14.83 1.44 0.84
CA SER A 81 15.86 1.76 -0.15
C SER A 81 16.79 2.73 0.59
N GLY A 82 18.08 2.43 0.75
CA GLY A 82 19.01 3.12 1.67
C GLY A 82 19.27 4.62 1.41
N ILE A 83 18.34 5.30 0.74
CA ILE A 83 18.16 6.74 0.58
C ILE A 83 16.98 7.24 1.46
N MET A 84 16.10 6.34 1.88
CA MET A 84 14.98 6.56 2.79
C MET A 84 15.40 6.25 4.24
N PRO A 85 14.69 6.79 5.24
CA PRO A 85 14.77 6.27 6.61
C PRO A 85 14.62 4.75 6.60
N LEU A 86 15.34 4.05 7.49
CA LEU A 86 15.40 2.57 7.58
C LEU A 86 14.01 1.89 7.73
N ASP A 87 12.96 2.67 7.87
CA ASP A 87 11.57 2.30 8.10
C ASP A 87 10.54 2.95 7.16
N SER A 88 10.96 3.69 6.12
CA SER A 88 10.02 4.00 5.04
C SER A 88 9.84 2.80 4.13
N TYR A 89 8.60 2.32 4.08
CA TYR A 89 8.17 1.14 3.31
C TYR A 89 7.05 1.53 2.34
N SER A 90 6.99 2.80 1.94
CA SER A 90 5.85 3.43 1.30
C SER A 90 6.03 3.55 -0.21
N SER A 91 4.93 3.51 -0.97
CA SER A 91 4.96 3.78 -2.41
C SER A 91 4.77 5.26 -2.69
N HIS A 92 5.40 5.77 -3.76
CA HIS A 92 5.10 7.13 -4.20
C HIS A 92 3.64 7.27 -4.66
N ILE A 93 2.94 8.31 -4.20
CA ILE A 93 1.52 8.59 -4.48
C ILE A 93 1.21 8.53 -5.97
N HIS A 94 2.07 9.13 -6.79
CA HIS A 94 1.84 9.22 -8.24
C HIS A 94 1.76 7.83 -8.87
N ARG A 95 2.51 6.84 -8.36
CA ARG A 95 2.51 5.47 -8.90
C ARG A 95 1.23 4.72 -8.52
N VAL A 96 0.75 4.93 -7.30
CA VAL A 96 -0.52 4.38 -6.82
C VAL A 96 -1.67 4.95 -7.65
N LEU A 97 -1.72 6.27 -7.79
CA LEU A 97 -2.76 6.95 -8.58
C LEU A 97 -2.69 6.58 -10.07
N GLN A 98 -1.49 6.47 -10.65
CA GLN A 98 -1.32 6.00 -12.03
C GLN A 98 -1.82 4.57 -12.20
N ASN A 99 -1.49 3.67 -11.28
CA ASN A 99 -2.00 2.30 -11.32
C ASN A 99 -3.53 2.26 -11.27
N TRP A 100 -4.16 3.08 -10.43
CA TRP A 100 -5.63 3.15 -10.34
C TRP A 100 -6.26 3.72 -11.60
N ALA A 101 -5.69 4.79 -12.17
CA ALA A 101 -6.13 5.35 -13.44
C ALA A 101 -6.06 4.30 -14.56
N GLU A 102 -4.95 3.56 -14.66
CA GLU A 102 -4.80 2.48 -15.65
C GLU A 102 -5.87 1.37 -15.50
N ARG A 103 -6.38 1.09 -14.28
CA ARG A 103 -7.47 0.12 -14.09
C ARG A 103 -8.80 0.63 -14.60
N VAL A 104 -9.07 1.92 -14.45
CA VAL A 104 -10.28 2.54 -15.01
C VAL A 104 -10.19 2.58 -16.52
N GLU A 105 -9.05 3.03 -17.07
CA GLU A 105 -8.82 3.15 -18.51
C GLU A 105 -8.84 1.80 -19.24
N SER A 106 -8.34 0.73 -18.61
CA SER A 106 -8.37 -0.62 -19.19
C SER A 106 -9.72 -1.32 -19.08
N GLY A 107 -10.69 -0.73 -18.35
CA GLY A 107 -11.97 -1.38 -18.01
C GLY A 107 -11.86 -2.48 -16.96
N ASP A 108 -10.71 -2.61 -16.27
CA ASP A 108 -10.55 -3.53 -15.15
C ASP A 108 -11.41 -3.10 -13.94
N TRP A 109 -11.57 -1.79 -13.77
CA TRP A 109 -12.45 -1.17 -12.78
C TRP A 109 -13.61 -0.49 -13.49
N GLU A 110 -14.80 -1.09 -13.35
CA GLU A 110 -16.06 -0.48 -13.77
C GLU A 110 -16.37 0.75 -12.91
N VAL A 111 -16.85 1.82 -13.54
CA VAL A 111 -17.17 3.10 -12.89
C VAL A 111 -18.65 3.41 -13.11
N ASP A 112 -19.36 3.70 -12.01
CA ASP A 112 -20.75 4.14 -12.00
C ASP A 112 -20.88 5.56 -11.43
N GLU A 113 -22.12 6.01 -11.16
CA GLU A 113 -22.41 7.33 -10.60
C GLU A 113 -21.79 7.60 -9.21
N ASN A 114 -21.34 6.55 -8.51
CA ASN A 114 -20.71 6.60 -7.19
C ASN A 114 -19.18 6.36 -7.25
N GLY A 115 -18.60 6.20 -8.44
CA GLY A 115 -17.17 5.94 -8.64
C GLY A 115 -16.90 4.48 -9.01
N VAL A 116 -15.78 3.92 -8.57
CA VAL A 116 -15.43 2.52 -8.90
C VAL A 116 -16.43 1.58 -8.25
N THR A 117 -17.10 0.76 -9.06
CA THR A 117 -18.10 -0.22 -8.61
C THR A 117 -17.46 -1.19 -7.62
N GLY A 118 -18.10 -1.41 -6.47
CA GLY A 118 -17.55 -2.23 -5.38
C GLY A 118 -16.59 -1.48 -4.44
N GLY A 119 -16.20 -0.25 -4.77
CA GLY A 119 -15.44 0.64 -3.89
C GLY A 119 -14.17 0.01 -3.30
N ILE A 120 -13.98 0.17 -1.99
CA ILE A 120 -12.80 -0.33 -1.26
C ILE A 120 -12.63 -1.86 -1.33
N GLU A 121 -13.71 -2.61 -1.59
CA GLU A 121 -13.67 -4.07 -1.68
C GLU A 121 -12.91 -4.55 -2.92
N LYS A 122 -12.75 -3.70 -3.95
CA LYS A 122 -11.94 -4.02 -5.13
C LYS A 122 -10.50 -4.39 -4.79
N PHE A 123 -9.95 -3.83 -3.71
CA PHE A 123 -8.59 -4.18 -3.30
C PHE A 123 -8.43 -5.65 -2.89
N LYS A 124 -9.51 -6.41 -2.60
CA LYS A 124 -9.43 -7.85 -2.36
C LYS A 124 -8.92 -8.63 -3.57
N ASP A 125 -9.17 -8.14 -4.78
CA ASP A 125 -8.68 -8.74 -6.02
C ASP A 125 -7.14 -8.78 -6.08
N ALA A 126 -6.45 -7.92 -5.31
CA ALA A 126 -4.99 -7.95 -5.23
C ALA A 126 -4.46 -9.26 -4.62
N ASP A 127 -5.30 -10.03 -3.92
CA ASP A 127 -4.95 -11.31 -3.32
C ASP A 127 -5.70 -12.49 -3.97
N THR A 128 -5.94 -12.42 -5.28
CA THR A 128 -6.48 -13.53 -6.08
C THR A 128 -5.50 -13.96 -7.19
N PRO A 129 -5.51 -15.24 -7.61
CA PRO A 129 -4.63 -15.73 -8.68
C PRO A 129 -4.80 -14.98 -10.00
N GLU A 130 -6.03 -14.57 -10.31
CA GLU A 130 -6.41 -13.96 -11.58
C GLU A 130 -5.97 -12.50 -11.66
N HIS A 131 -6.02 -11.77 -10.55
CA HIS A 131 -5.99 -10.30 -10.58
C HIS A 131 -4.78 -9.67 -9.89
N TRP A 132 -4.03 -10.40 -9.05
CA TRP A 132 -2.94 -9.81 -8.24
C TRP A 132 -1.95 -8.96 -9.05
N LYS A 133 -1.66 -9.36 -10.29
CA LYS A 133 -0.73 -8.63 -11.19
C LYS A 133 -1.18 -7.20 -11.47
N LYS A 134 -2.49 -6.95 -11.48
CA LYS A 134 -3.07 -5.62 -11.71
C LYS A 134 -2.83 -4.67 -10.55
N TYR A 135 -2.60 -5.20 -9.35
CA TYR A 135 -2.34 -4.46 -8.12
C TYR A 135 -0.86 -4.45 -7.73
N TYR A 136 0.00 -5.04 -8.57
CA TYR A 136 1.45 -5.04 -8.37
C TYR A 136 2.09 -3.83 -9.05
N ILE A 137 2.69 -2.95 -8.24
CA ILE A 137 3.47 -1.80 -8.74
C ILE A 137 4.95 -2.11 -8.52
N PRO A 138 5.72 -2.47 -9.57
CA PRO A 138 7.12 -2.85 -9.41
C PRO A 138 7.94 -1.67 -8.90
N TRP A 139 8.83 -1.84 -7.92
CA TRP A 139 9.74 -0.77 -7.53
C TRP A 139 10.66 -0.43 -8.70
N LYS A 140 10.70 0.84 -9.09
CA LYS A 140 11.63 1.39 -10.07
C LYS A 140 12.28 2.61 -9.43
N ARG A 141 13.60 2.68 -9.47
CA ARG A 141 14.31 3.92 -9.19
C ARG A 141 13.97 4.87 -10.32
N LEU A 142 13.45 6.06 -10.01
CA LEU A 142 13.32 7.13 -10.98
C LEU A 142 14.74 7.43 -11.51
N ASP A 143 14.87 7.46 -12.83
CA ASP A 143 16.05 7.81 -13.58
C ASP A 143 16.39 9.31 -13.48
#